data_AF-A0A0W0S5D2-F1
#
_entry.id   AF-A0A0W0S5D2-F1
#
_cell.length_a   1.000
_cell.length_b   1.000
_cell.length_c   1.000
_cell.angle_alpha   90.00
_cell.angle_beta   90.00
_cell.angle_gamma   90.00
#
_symmetry.space_group_name_H-M   'P 1'
#
loop_
_entity.id
_entity.type
_entity.pdbx_description
1 polymer ?
#
loop_
_entity_poly.entity_id
_entity_poly.type
_entity_poly.pdbx_seq_one_letter_code
_entity_poly.pdbx_strand_id
1 'polypeptide(L)'
;MYSFFNFKTFNTALKLTAQDRLFIYVFNQANDNRKLALIKNQKIEAIARIAHHDRTFEAFCNREELKDYWEKIWSAAGVVLSQQKNLPLILFFSHPQLNQFNLVRGTYFYYLSQEVRKEMKIDFGFSEMEAIKMAIRYGSVHATQRYNEYIYSKLQHENNKKSETLYQELISNSKLMLPHYGSYGYMVFAEAMAHYCFWLLQNHELEKAQEIYILVLESLDYAQLILKDSQYSIQNASMGLGLKYSNSLGFESPSQAKDFFMNQYDALLEPVQTTRVPPQ
;
A
#
# COMPACT_ATOMS: atom_id res chain seq x y z
N MET A 1 -31.35 -27.26 -5.38
CA MET A 1 -30.22 -28.16 -5.65
C MET A 1 -28.98 -27.29 -5.74
N TYR A 2 -28.08 -27.40 -4.76
CA TYR A 2 -26.90 -26.54 -4.59
C TYR A 2 -25.83 -26.88 -5.64
N SER A 3 -25.36 -25.88 -6.38
CA SER A 3 -24.02 -25.84 -7.00
C SER A 3 -23.39 -24.56 -6.44
N PHE A 4 -22.54 -24.63 -5.40
CA PHE A 4 -21.12 -24.97 -5.39
C PHE A 4 -20.31 -24.17 -6.43
N PHE A 5 -19.91 -22.96 -5.97
CA PHE A 5 -18.89 -22.06 -6.50
C PHE A 5 -19.21 -21.18 -7.72
N ASN A 6 -19.54 -19.91 -7.44
CA ASN A 6 -19.19 -18.81 -8.35
C ASN A 6 -18.04 -18.03 -7.69
N PHE A 7 -16.84 -18.59 -7.70
CA PHE A 7 -15.65 -17.90 -7.22
C PHE A 7 -15.46 -16.63 -8.06
N LYS A 8 -15.67 -15.44 -7.49
CA LYS A 8 -15.08 -14.22 -8.05
C LYS A 8 -13.58 -14.26 -7.84
N THR A 9 -12.89 -15.11 -8.60
CA THR A 9 -11.43 -15.05 -8.69
C THR A 9 -11.04 -13.72 -9.31
N PHE A 10 -9.86 -13.21 -8.98
CA PHE A 10 -9.31 -12.01 -9.60
C PHE A 10 -9.33 -12.09 -11.13
N ASN A 11 -9.02 -13.27 -11.69
CA ASN A 11 -9.05 -13.53 -13.13
C ASN A 11 -10.45 -13.42 -13.72
N THR A 12 -11.48 -13.92 -13.02
CA THR A 12 -12.88 -13.74 -13.44
C THR A 12 -13.26 -12.27 -13.43
N ALA A 13 -12.88 -11.54 -12.37
CA ALA A 13 -13.19 -10.11 -12.22
C ALA A 13 -12.53 -9.25 -13.30
N LEU A 14 -11.35 -9.65 -13.81
CA LEU A 14 -10.64 -8.95 -14.88
C LEU A 14 -11.07 -9.33 -16.30
N LYS A 15 -11.82 -10.41 -16.51
CA LYS A 15 -12.19 -10.85 -17.86
C LYS A 15 -13.19 -9.89 -18.50
N LEU A 16 -12.86 -9.35 -19.68
CA LEU A 16 -13.80 -8.50 -20.43
C LEU A 16 -15.12 -9.21 -20.69
N THR A 17 -16.22 -8.57 -20.28
CA THR A 17 -17.59 -8.99 -20.54
C THR A 17 -18.03 -8.59 -21.96
N ALA A 18 -19.18 -9.09 -22.41
CA ALA A 18 -19.78 -8.66 -23.67
C ALA A 18 -20.11 -7.15 -23.66
N GLN A 19 -20.55 -6.63 -22.51
CA GLN A 19 -20.83 -5.21 -22.33
C GLN A 19 -19.57 -4.35 -22.43
N ASP A 20 -18.45 -4.81 -21.86
CA ASP A 20 -17.17 -4.10 -21.97
C ASP A 20 -16.70 -4.04 -23.43
N ARG A 21 -16.84 -5.13 -24.18
CA ARG A 21 -16.47 -5.17 -25.61
C ARG A 21 -17.32 -4.23 -26.45
N LEU A 22 -18.64 -4.18 -26.20
CA LEU A 22 -19.54 -3.24 -26.87
C LEU A 22 -19.17 -1.80 -26.50
N PHE A 23 -18.86 -1.53 -25.23
CA PHE A 23 -18.41 -0.22 -24.80
C PHE A 23 -17.13 0.21 -25.53
N ILE A 24 -16.12 -0.67 -25.60
CA ILE A 24 -14.86 -0.40 -26.33
C ILE A 24 -15.15 -0.08 -27.81
N TYR A 25 -16.02 -0.86 -28.46
CA TYR A 25 -16.40 -0.59 -29.85
C TYR A 25 -17.03 0.80 -30.01
N VAL A 26 -18.01 1.14 -29.19
CA VAL A 26 -18.68 2.46 -29.23
C VAL A 26 -17.70 3.58 -28.90
N PHE A 27 -16.82 3.37 -27.93
CA PHE A 27 -15.80 4.33 -27.52
C PHE A 27 -14.83 4.64 -28.67
N ASN A 28 -14.38 3.63 -29.40
CA ASN A 28 -13.42 3.81 -30.50
C ASN A 28 -14.02 4.52 -31.73
N GLN A 29 -15.34 4.42 -31.93
CA GLN A 29 -16.06 5.13 -33.00
C GLN A 29 -16.49 6.55 -32.60
N ALA A 30 -16.42 6.88 -31.31
CA ALA A 30 -16.90 8.16 -30.78
C ALA A 30 -15.87 9.29 -30.98
N ASN A 31 -16.39 10.52 -31.14
CA ASN A 31 -15.58 11.72 -30.99
C ASN A 31 -15.22 11.98 -29.51
N ASP A 32 -14.30 12.91 -29.26
CA ASP A 32 -13.74 13.13 -27.93
C ASP A 32 -14.78 13.56 -26.89
N ASN A 33 -15.72 14.45 -27.24
CA ASN A 33 -16.81 14.84 -26.34
C ASN A 33 -17.68 13.65 -25.93
N ARG A 34 -17.98 12.76 -26.87
CA ARG A 34 -18.76 11.56 -26.59
C ARG A 34 -17.95 10.54 -25.78
N LYS A 35 -16.65 10.39 -26.01
CA LYS A 35 -15.75 9.56 -25.18
C LYS A 35 -15.72 10.01 -23.73
N LEU A 36 -15.61 11.32 -23.48
CA LEU A 36 -15.67 11.90 -22.14
C LEU A 36 -17.01 11.57 -21.45
N ALA A 37 -18.13 11.72 -22.16
CA ALA A 37 -19.45 11.38 -21.63
C ALA A 37 -19.63 9.88 -21.35
N LEU A 38 -19.06 9.01 -22.21
CA LEU A 38 -19.09 7.56 -22.00
C LEU A 38 -18.32 7.16 -20.73
N ILE A 39 -17.14 7.75 -20.50
CA ILE A 39 -16.33 7.50 -19.30
C ILE A 39 -17.07 7.97 -18.04
N LYS A 40 -17.64 9.18 -18.05
CA LYS A 40 -18.33 9.77 -16.89
C LYS A 40 -19.61 9.02 -16.47
N ASN A 41 -20.18 8.23 -17.38
CA ASN A 41 -21.40 7.45 -17.14
C ASN A 41 -21.13 5.95 -16.92
N GLN A 42 -19.86 5.54 -16.84
CA GLN A 42 -19.48 4.14 -16.69
C GLN A 42 -19.08 3.82 -15.25
N LYS A 43 -19.32 2.57 -14.82
CA LYS A 43 -18.90 2.07 -13.51
C LYS A 43 -17.37 1.96 -13.42
N ILE A 44 -16.81 2.28 -12.25
CA ILE A 44 -15.36 2.20 -12.00
C ILE A 44 -14.80 0.79 -12.23
N GLU A 45 -15.54 -0.26 -11.86
CA GLU A 45 -15.17 -1.65 -12.16
C GLU A 45 -14.93 -1.85 -13.67
N ALA A 46 -15.87 -1.42 -14.50
CA ALA A 46 -15.77 -1.58 -15.95
C ALA A 46 -14.63 -0.72 -16.51
N ILE A 47 -14.46 0.51 -16.02
CA ILE A 47 -13.34 1.39 -16.41
C ILE A 47 -11.99 0.73 -16.07
N ALA A 48 -11.80 0.26 -14.83
CA ALA A 48 -10.55 -0.35 -14.38
C ALA A 48 -10.23 -1.63 -15.17
N ARG A 49 -11.25 -2.45 -15.45
CA ARG A 49 -11.15 -3.65 -16.27
C ARG A 49 -10.83 -3.34 -17.73
N ILE A 50 -11.52 -2.40 -18.36
CA ILE A 50 -11.27 -2.02 -19.76
C ILE A 50 -9.87 -1.41 -19.89
N ALA A 51 -9.49 -0.47 -19.01
CA ALA A 51 -8.17 0.14 -19.01
C ALA A 51 -7.03 -0.85 -18.74
N HIS A 52 -7.31 -2.02 -18.14
CA HIS A 52 -6.32 -3.08 -18.02
C HIS A 52 -6.03 -3.79 -19.36
N HIS A 53 -7.01 -3.85 -20.26
CA HIS A 53 -6.91 -4.57 -21.54
C HIS A 53 -6.72 -3.66 -22.76
N ASP A 54 -7.15 -2.40 -22.70
CA ASP A 54 -7.12 -1.46 -23.81
C ASP A 54 -6.28 -0.22 -23.46
N ARG A 55 -5.07 -0.15 -24.03
CA ARG A 55 -4.12 0.95 -23.83
C ARG A 55 -4.62 2.28 -24.40
N THR A 56 -5.41 2.25 -25.46
CA THR A 56 -5.95 3.47 -26.08
C THR A 56 -7.00 4.09 -25.15
N PHE A 57 -7.86 3.26 -24.58
CA PHE A 57 -8.81 3.68 -23.56
C PHE A 57 -8.10 4.18 -22.29
N GLU A 58 -7.08 3.45 -21.81
CA GLU A 58 -6.27 3.86 -20.65
C GLU A 58 -5.61 5.23 -20.88
N ALA A 59 -4.99 5.43 -22.04
CA ALA A 59 -4.36 6.70 -22.39
C ALA A 59 -5.39 7.84 -22.43
N PHE A 60 -6.59 7.60 -22.94
CA PHE A 60 -7.66 8.60 -22.96
C PHE A 60 -8.15 8.94 -21.55
N CYS A 61 -8.27 7.95 -20.67
CA CYS A 61 -8.64 8.19 -19.27
C CYS A 61 -7.64 9.08 -18.54
N ASN A 62 -6.37 9.09 -18.94
CA ASN A 62 -5.32 9.89 -18.32
C ASN A 62 -5.24 11.35 -18.83
N ARG A 63 -6.15 11.78 -19.71
CA ARG A 63 -6.14 13.15 -20.22
C ARG A 63 -6.63 14.18 -19.18
N GLU A 64 -6.20 15.41 -19.34
CA GLU A 64 -6.45 16.53 -18.42
C GLU A 64 -7.96 16.82 -18.25
N GLU A 65 -8.77 16.63 -19.29
CA GLU A 65 -10.22 16.88 -19.28
C GLU A 65 -10.99 15.95 -18.30
N LEU A 66 -10.34 14.89 -17.83
CA LEU A 66 -10.89 13.96 -16.83
C LEU A 66 -10.26 14.14 -15.45
N LYS A 67 -9.28 15.03 -15.27
CA LYS A 67 -8.58 15.23 -13.99
C LYS A 67 -9.55 15.49 -12.84
N ASP A 68 -10.40 16.51 -12.97
CA ASP A 68 -11.40 16.87 -11.95
C ASP A 68 -12.41 15.74 -11.69
N TYR A 69 -12.72 14.95 -12.71
CA TYR A 69 -13.62 13.80 -12.57
C TYR A 69 -12.97 12.72 -11.71
N TRP A 70 -11.71 12.37 -11.97
CA TRP A 70 -10.98 11.39 -11.17
C TRP A 70 -10.70 11.89 -9.76
N GLU A 71 -10.39 13.16 -9.56
CA GLU A 71 -10.22 13.76 -8.22
C GLU A 71 -11.48 13.60 -7.35
N LYS A 72 -12.66 13.82 -7.93
CA LYS A 72 -13.94 13.62 -7.23
C LYS A 72 -14.15 12.16 -6.85
N ILE A 73 -13.84 11.24 -7.76
CA ILE A 73 -13.98 9.80 -7.50
C ILE A 73 -12.99 9.35 -6.42
N TRP A 74 -11.72 9.76 -6.53
CA TRP A 74 -10.70 9.48 -5.53
C TRP A 74 -11.13 9.95 -4.14
N SER A 75 -11.59 11.20 -4.04
CA SER A 75 -12.04 11.78 -2.78
C SER A 75 -13.20 10.96 -2.17
N ALA A 76 -14.16 10.55 -3.00
CA ALA A 76 -15.29 9.70 -2.60
C ALA A 76 -14.87 8.25 -2.25
N ALA A 77 -13.74 7.77 -2.77
CA ALA A 77 -13.24 6.43 -2.50
C ALA A 77 -12.89 6.23 -1.01
N GLY A 78 -12.56 7.30 -0.29
CA GLY A 78 -12.40 7.27 1.17
C GLY A 78 -13.64 6.75 1.89
N VAL A 79 -14.84 7.15 1.45
CA VAL A 79 -16.11 6.70 2.05
C VAL A 79 -16.29 5.20 1.84
N VAL A 80 -16.02 4.72 0.63
CA VAL A 80 -16.15 3.30 0.27
C VAL A 80 -15.21 2.43 1.11
N LEU A 81 -13.95 2.84 1.26
CA LEU A 81 -12.98 2.09 2.06
C LEU A 81 -13.27 2.16 3.56
N SER A 82 -13.69 3.32 4.08
CA SER A 82 -14.15 3.44 5.48
C SER A 82 -15.32 2.50 5.77
N GLN A 83 -16.32 2.46 4.89
CA GLN A 83 -17.46 1.54 5.02
C GLN A 83 -17.03 0.08 5.02
N GLN A 84 -16.14 -0.31 4.10
CA GLN A 84 -15.65 -1.68 4.00
C GLN A 84 -14.93 -2.14 5.27
N LYS A 85 -14.28 -1.21 5.98
CA LYS A 85 -13.56 -1.47 7.24
C LYS A 85 -14.35 -1.17 8.50
N ASN A 86 -15.64 -0.81 8.39
CA ASN A 86 -16.47 -0.35 9.52
C ASN A 86 -15.84 0.80 10.33
N LEU A 87 -15.22 1.75 9.64
CA LEU A 87 -14.61 2.95 10.21
C LEU A 87 -15.52 4.19 10.02
N PRO A 88 -15.30 5.28 10.77
CA PRO A 88 -15.93 6.56 10.49
C PRO A 88 -15.76 6.96 9.02
N LEU A 89 -16.84 7.46 8.42
CA LEU A 89 -16.84 7.87 7.03
C LEU A 89 -15.97 9.10 6.85
N ILE A 90 -15.00 9.01 5.95
CA ILE A 90 -14.13 10.13 5.60
C ILE A 90 -14.09 10.30 4.08
N LEU A 91 -13.80 11.51 3.64
CA LEU A 91 -13.35 11.75 2.28
C LEU A 91 -11.83 11.74 2.27
N PHE A 92 -11.26 11.22 1.19
CA PHE A 92 -9.85 11.44 0.92
C PHE A 92 -9.63 12.85 0.40
N PHE A 93 -8.49 13.42 0.76
CA PHE A 93 -8.00 14.64 0.15
C PHE A 93 -7.41 14.34 -1.23
N SER A 94 -7.64 15.24 -2.17
CA SER A 94 -6.95 15.22 -3.46
C SER A 94 -5.45 15.40 -3.26
N HIS A 95 -4.66 14.74 -4.10
CA HIS A 95 -3.20 14.86 -4.10
C HIS A 95 -2.77 15.29 -5.51
N PRO A 96 -2.65 16.60 -5.79
CA PRO A 96 -2.53 17.12 -7.17
C PRO A 96 -1.32 16.60 -7.96
N GLN A 97 -0.28 16.17 -7.25
CA GLN A 97 0.93 15.61 -7.82
C GLN A 97 0.79 14.14 -8.26
N LEU A 98 -0.27 13.46 -7.85
CA LEU A 98 -0.49 12.04 -8.14
C LEU A 98 -1.46 11.87 -9.30
N ASN A 99 -1.26 10.80 -10.06
CA ASN A 99 -2.20 10.40 -11.07
C ASN A 99 -3.46 9.82 -10.40
N GLN A 100 -4.51 10.65 -10.34
CA GLN A 100 -5.76 10.33 -9.67
C GLN A 100 -6.50 9.17 -10.32
N PHE A 101 -6.37 8.99 -11.64
CA PHE A 101 -6.93 7.84 -12.32
C PHE A 101 -6.28 6.53 -11.86
N ASN A 102 -4.95 6.52 -11.73
CA ASN A 102 -4.25 5.37 -11.15
C ASN A 102 -4.67 5.14 -9.70
N LEU A 103 -4.74 6.18 -8.88
CA LEU A 103 -5.19 6.03 -7.49
C LEU A 103 -6.59 5.42 -7.39
N VAL A 104 -7.54 5.86 -8.23
CA VAL A 104 -8.89 5.27 -8.31
C VAL A 104 -8.83 3.79 -8.68
N ARG A 105 -7.99 3.39 -9.64
CA ARG A 105 -7.79 1.97 -10.00
C ARG A 105 -7.15 1.20 -8.85
N GLY A 106 -6.15 1.77 -8.19
CA GLY A 106 -5.49 1.20 -7.02
C GLY A 106 -6.48 0.93 -5.88
N THR A 107 -7.35 1.89 -5.58
CA THR A 107 -8.43 1.72 -4.61
C THR A 107 -9.42 0.66 -5.03
N TYR A 108 -9.83 0.61 -6.30
CA TYR A 108 -10.73 -0.43 -6.80
C TYR A 108 -10.13 -1.84 -6.62
N PHE A 109 -8.88 -2.04 -7.01
CA PHE A 109 -8.23 -3.36 -6.86
C PHE A 109 -7.99 -3.72 -5.40
N TYR A 110 -7.70 -2.75 -4.53
CA TYR A 110 -7.64 -2.99 -3.09
C TYR A 110 -9.01 -3.39 -2.54
N TYR A 111 -10.07 -2.64 -2.88
CA TYR A 111 -11.44 -2.98 -2.51
C TYR A 111 -11.80 -4.40 -2.95
N LEU A 112 -11.47 -4.77 -4.20
CA LEU A 112 -11.68 -6.12 -4.73
C LEU A 112 -10.93 -7.17 -3.92
N SER A 113 -9.67 -6.91 -3.51
CA SER A 113 -8.90 -7.86 -2.70
C SER A 113 -9.59 -8.14 -1.36
N GLN A 114 -10.13 -7.09 -0.72
CA GLN A 114 -10.86 -7.21 0.54
C GLN A 114 -12.19 -7.95 0.38
N GLU A 115 -12.93 -7.73 -0.73
CA GLU A 115 -14.15 -8.47 -1.04
C GLU A 115 -13.87 -9.96 -1.28
N VAL A 116 -12.83 -10.27 -2.07
CA VAL A 116 -12.39 -11.65 -2.32
C VAL A 116 -12.00 -12.35 -1.02
N ARG A 117 -11.21 -11.68 -0.17
CA ARG A 117 -10.86 -12.21 1.16
C ARG A 117 -12.10 -12.52 1.99
N LYS A 118 -13.06 -11.60 2.05
CA LYS A 118 -14.29 -11.75 2.82
C LYS A 118 -15.16 -12.91 2.30
N GLU A 119 -15.27 -13.06 0.98
CA GLU A 119 -16.02 -14.13 0.35
C GLU A 119 -15.37 -15.50 0.59
N MET A 120 -14.04 -15.58 0.44
CA MET A 120 -13.28 -16.82 0.58
C MET A 120 -12.99 -17.21 2.03
N LYS A 121 -13.07 -16.25 2.98
CA LYS A 121 -12.70 -16.40 4.40
C LYS A 121 -11.27 -16.93 4.60
N ILE A 122 -10.37 -16.55 3.70
CA ILE A 122 -8.95 -16.94 3.73
C ILE A 122 -8.13 -15.67 3.58
N ASP A 123 -7.25 -15.43 4.55
CA ASP A 123 -6.24 -14.37 4.46
C ASP A 123 -5.15 -14.75 3.46
N PHE A 124 -4.77 -13.80 2.63
CA PHE A 124 -3.66 -13.87 1.68
C PHE A 124 -3.79 -15.01 0.65
N GLY A 125 -5.03 -15.36 0.29
CA GLY A 125 -5.31 -16.29 -0.80
C GLY A 125 -4.82 -15.74 -2.15
N PHE A 126 -4.58 -16.63 -3.12
CA PHE A 126 -4.01 -16.26 -4.44
C PHE A 126 -4.74 -15.07 -5.10
N SER A 127 -6.07 -15.08 -5.14
CA SER A 127 -6.85 -13.99 -5.76
C SER A 127 -6.78 -12.68 -4.97
N GLU A 128 -6.72 -12.72 -3.63
CA GLU A 128 -6.47 -11.51 -2.82
C GLU A 128 -5.09 -10.93 -3.17
N MET A 129 -4.07 -11.78 -3.23
CA MET A 129 -2.69 -11.35 -3.47
C MET A 129 -2.48 -10.78 -4.87
N GLU A 130 -3.09 -11.35 -5.91
CA GLU A 130 -3.01 -10.79 -7.25
C GLU A 130 -3.71 -9.43 -7.34
N ALA A 131 -4.84 -9.27 -6.66
CA ALA A 131 -5.52 -7.97 -6.54
C ALA A 131 -4.69 -6.95 -5.75
N ILE A 132 -4.05 -7.35 -4.66
CA ILE A 132 -3.12 -6.50 -3.88
C ILE A 132 -1.95 -6.03 -4.74
N LYS A 133 -1.27 -6.94 -5.45
CA LYS A 133 -0.15 -6.58 -6.33
C LYS A 133 -0.59 -5.62 -7.43
N MET A 134 -1.77 -5.84 -8.00
CA MET A 134 -2.34 -4.91 -8.99
C MET A 134 -2.62 -3.54 -8.38
N ALA A 135 -3.18 -3.48 -7.17
CA ALA A 135 -3.43 -2.23 -6.47
C ALA A 135 -2.14 -1.46 -6.14
N ILE A 136 -1.08 -2.16 -5.73
CA ILE A 136 0.25 -1.57 -5.48
C ILE A 136 0.83 -0.96 -6.75
N ARG A 137 0.71 -1.63 -7.91
CA ARG A 137 1.15 -1.08 -9.21
C ARG A 137 0.50 0.26 -9.55
N TYR A 138 -0.71 0.50 -9.04
CA TYR A 138 -1.43 1.75 -9.21
C TYR A 138 -1.31 2.72 -8.03
N GLY A 139 -0.37 2.48 -7.11
CA GLY A 139 0.00 3.41 -6.04
C GLY A 139 -0.89 3.35 -4.79
N SER A 140 -1.64 2.26 -4.58
CA SER A 140 -2.50 2.11 -3.41
C SER A 140 -1.71 1.88 -2.13
N VAL A 141 -1.71 2.86 -1.22
CA VAL A 141 -1.10 2.74 0.12
C VAL A 141 -1.71 1.61 0.93
N HIS A 142 -3.03 1.47 0.90
CA HIS A 142 -3.72 0.45 1.71
C HIS A 142 -3.35 -0.96 1.24
N ALA A 143 -3.06 -1.13 -0.05
CA ALA A 143 -2.55 -2.38 -0.61
C ALA A 143 -1.09 -2.62 -0.21
N THR A 144 -0.24 -1.58 -0.21
CA THR A 144 1.14 -1.67 0.28
C THR A 144 1.17 -2.12 1.74
N GLN A 145 0.37 -1.51 2.61
CA GLN A 145 0.26 -1.91 4.02
C GLN A 145 -0.22 -3.34 4.19
N ARG A 146 -1.27 -3.75 3.45
CA ARG A 146 -1.79 -5.12 3.50
C ARG A 146 -0.76 -6.14 3.00
N TYR A 147 0.09 -5.77 2.05
CA TYR A 147 1.19 -6.63 1.60
C TYR A 147 2.32 -6.70 2.63
N ASN A 148 2.59 -5.61 3.35
CA ASN A 148 3.52 -5.65 4.49
C ASN A 148 3.02 -6.61 5.58
N GLU A 149 1.72 -6.58 5.92
CA GLU A 149 1.11 -7.55 6.86
C GLU A 149 1.33 -9.00 6.41
N TYR A 150 1.18 -9.28 5.11
CA TYR A 150 1.46 -10.59 4.54
C TYR A 150 2.92 -11.01 4.76
N ILE A 151 3.87 -10.12 4.48
CA ILE A 151 5.29 -10.43 4.65
C ILE A 151 5.61 -10.65 6.14
N TYR A 152 5.08 -9.81 7.04
CA TYR A 152 5.23 -10.01 8.47
C TYR A 152 4.67 -11.37 8.94
N SER A 153 3.51 -11.80 8.43
CA SER A 153 2.99 -13.14 8.76
C SER A 153 3.90 -14.28 8.29
N LYS A 154 4.60 -14.11 7.16
CA LYS A 154 5.57 -15.10 6.69
C LYS A 154 6.82 -15.13 7.55
N LEU A 155 7.31 -13.96 7.95
CA LEU A 155 8.50 -13.82 8.79
C LEU A 155 8.37 -14.56 10.13
N GLN A 156 7.15 -14.77 10.64
CA GLN A 156 6.90 -15.54 11.87
C GLN A 156 7.18 -17.05 11.73
N HIS A 157 7.29 -17.58 10.51
CA HIS A 157 7.33 -19.03 10.25
C HIS A 157 8.53 -19.48 9.42
N GLU A 158 9.42 -18.58 9.02
CA GLU A 158 10.51 -18.88 8.07
C GLU A 158 11.88 -18.95 8.74
N ASN A 159 12.82 -19.62 8.07
CA ASN A 159 14.21 -19.72 8.54
C ASN A 159 15.04 -18.47 8.18
N ASN A 160 16.26 -18.37 8.72
CA ASN A 160 17.09 -17.15 8.61
C ASN A 160 17.34 -16.71 7.16
N LYS A 161 17.73 -17.62 6.24
CA LYS A 161 18.04 -17.23 4.85
C LYS A 161 16.84 -16.68 4.09
N LYS A 162 15.66 -17.30 4.26
CA LYS A 162 14.44 -16.78 3.64
C LYS A 162 13.94 -15.50 4.31
N SER A 163 14.20 -15.33 5.61
CA SER A 163 13.85 -14.12 6.36
C SER A 163 14.53 -12.89 5.78
N GLU A 164 15.81 -12.98 5.39
CA GLU A 164 16.51 -11.86 4.77
C GLU A 164 15.85 -11.40 3.46
N THR A 165 15.52 -12.34 2.56
CA THR A 165 14.80 -12.01 1.31
C THR A 165 13.44 -11.38 1.59
N LEU A 166 12.71 -11.87 2.59
CA LEU A 166 11.43 -11.28 3.00
C LEU A 166 11.59 -9.87 3.57
N TYR A 167 12.63 -9.59 4.35
CA TYR A 167 12.91 -8.23 4.81
C TYR A 167 13.26 -7.28 3.66
N GLN A 168 14.06 -7.73 2.70
CA GLN A 168 14.37 -6.93 1.51
C GLN A 168 13.11 -6.63 0.69
N GLU A 169 12.21 -7.61 0.56
CA GLU A 169 10.91 -7.43 -0.09
C GLU A 169 10.03 -6.43 0.68
N LEU A 170 9.97 -6.54 2.01
CA LEU A 170 9.22 -5.63 2.89
C LEU A 170 9.70 -4.19 2.77
N ILE A 171 11.02 -3.98 2.83
CA ILE A 171 11.65 -2.67 2.69
C ILE A 171 11.37 -2.10 1.30
N SER A 172 11.52 -2.91 0.25
CA SER A 172 11.26 -2.48 -1.14
C SER A 172 9.81 -2.06 -1.35
N ASN A 173 8.86 -2.83 -0.80
CA ASN A 173 7.44 -2.51 -0.89
C ASN A 173 7.09 -1.25 -0.09
N SER A 174 7.63 -1.10 1.12
CA SER A 174 7.42 0.09 1.97
C SER A 174 7.98 1.36 1.34
N LYS A 175 9.11 1.27 0.63
CA LYS A 175 9.73 2.39 -0.08
C LYS A 175 8.82 3.01 -1.15
N LEU A 176 7.87 2.24 -1.71
CA LEU A 176 6.90 2.74 -2.68
C LEU A 176 5.99 3.85 -2.12
N MET A 177 5.90 3.98 -0.80
CA MET A 177 5.07 5.00 -0.15
C MET A 177 5.75 6.37 -0.07
N LEU A 178 7.08 6.43 -0.12
CA LEU A 178 7.86 7.66 0.13
C LEU A 178 7.47 8.82 -0.81
N PRO A 179 7.29 8.63 -2.13
CA PRO A 179 7.03 9.76 -3.02
C PRO A 179 5.64 10.37 -2.85
N HIS A 180 4.74 9.75 -2.07
CA HIS A 180 3.30 10.01 -2.16
C HIS A 180 2.61 10.19 -0.80
N TYR A 181 3.15 9.62 0.27
CA TYR A 181 2.44 9.55 1.56
C TYR A 181 3.14 10.28 2.70
N GLY A 182 4.12 11.13 2.38
CA GLY A 182 4.79 12.02 3.34
C GLY A 182 5.28 11.29 4.59
N SER A 183 5.16 11.94 5.75
CA SER A 183 5.60 11.41 7.05
C SER A 183 5.06 9.99 7.34
N TYR A 184 3.83 9.68 6.91
CA TYR A 184 3.26 8.34 7.06
C TYR A 184 4.07 7.27 6.30
N GLY A 185 4.46 7.55 5.07
CA GLY A 185 5.29 6.66 4.25
C GLY A 185 6.66 6.41 4.88
N TYR A 186 7.31 7.48 5.37
CA TYR A 186 8.61 7.37 6.03
C TYR A 186 8.55 6.60 7.36
N MET A 187 7.44 6.69 8.09
CA MET A 187 7.23 5.87 9.30
C MET A 187 7.10 4.39 8.97
N VAL A 188 6.29 4.02 7.97
CA VAL A 188 6.16 2.62 7.52
C VAL A 188 7.51 2.09 7.03
N PHE A 189 8.25 2.90 6.28
CA PHE A 189 9.58 2.54 5.79
C PHE A 189 10.60 2.36 6.93
N ALA A 190 10.60 3.27 7.91
CA ALA A 190 11.44 3.18 9.09
C ALA A 190 11.14 1.91 9.90
N GLU A 191 9.87 1.55 10.09
CA GLU A 191 9.49 0.32 10.78
C GLU A 191 10.03 -0.93 10.07
N ALA A 192 9.84 -1.02 8.76
CA ALA A 192 10.36 -2.15 7.97
C ALA A 192 11.89 -2.31 8.13
N MET A 193 12.63 -1.20 8.08
CA MET A 193 14.07 -1.20 8.28
C MET A 193 14.47 -1.50 9.74
N ALA A 194 13.72 -1.01 10.73
CA ALA A 194 13.98 -1.28 12.14
C ALA A 194 13.87 -2.78 12.46
N HIS A 195 12.83 -3.45 11.97
CA HIS A 195 12.71 -4.90 12.10
C HIS A 195 13.87 -5.66 11.44
N TYR A 196 14.31 -5.22 10.26
CA TYR A 196 15.47 -5.82 9.60
C TYR A 196 16.76 -5.58 10.38
N CYS A 197 16.95 -4.37 10.93
CA CYS A 197 18.08 -4.02 11.78
C CYS A 197 18.16 -4.95 13.01
N PHE A 198 17.05 -5.15 13.71
CA PHE A 198 17.00 -6.05 14.85
C PHE A 198 17.27 -7.51 14.46
N TRP A 199 16.76 -7.95 13.31
CA TRP A 199 17.08 -9.28 12.79
C TRP A 199 18.58 -9.44 12.47
N LEU A 200 19.23 -8.43 11.89
CA LEU A 200 20.68 -8.45 11.62
C LEU A 200 21.48 -8.56 12.92
N LEU A 201 21.11 -7.81 13.97
CA LEU A 201 21.75 -7.91 15.29
C LEU A 201 21.63 -9.33 15.87
N GLN A 202 20.44 -9.92 15.80
CA GLN A 202 20.18 -11.30 16.27
C GLN A 202 20.97 -12.36 15.48
N ASN A 203 21.38 -12.04 14.24
CA ASN A 203 22.19 -12.90 13.40
C ASN A 203 23.67 -12.49 13.38
N HIS A 204 24.09 -11.60 14.29
CA HIS A 204 25.47 -11.14 14.44
C HIS A 204 26.05 -10.42 13.20
N GLU A 205 25.21 -9.86 12.33
CA GLU A 205 25.58 -9.08 11.15
C GLU A 205 25.74 -7.59 11.51
N LEU A 206 26.69 -7.28 12.40
CA LEU A 206 26.81 -5.96 13.06
C LEU A 206 27.06 -4.79 12.10
N GLU A 207 27.93 -4.96 11.10
CA GLU A 207 28.25 -3.89 10.14
C GLU A 207 27.00 -3.47 9.35
N LYS A 208 26.28 -4.44 8.79
CA LYS A 208 24.99 -4.19 8.11
C LYS A 208 23.96 -3.60 9.07
N ALA A 209 23.88 -4.10 10.31
CA ALA A 209 22.94 -3.56 11.29
C ALA A 209 23.20 -2.07 11.56
N GLN A 210 24.46 -1.65 11.62
CA GLN A 210 24.85 -0.25 11.78
C GLN A 210 24.48 0.61 10.57
N GLU A 211 24.67 0.10 9.35
CA GLU A 211 24.22 0.79 8.12
C GLU A 211 22.70 1.01 8.14
N ILE A 212 21.93 -0.04 8.45
CA ILE A 212 20.46 0.05 8.52
C ILE A 212 20.01 0.96 9.67
N TYR A 213 20.70 0.95 10.82
CA TYR A 213 20.42 1.85 11.94
C TYR A 213 20.43 3.32 11.50
N ILE A 214 21.45 3.74 10.76
CA ILE A 214 21.55 5.11 10.24
C ILE A 214 20.35 5.43 9.34
N LEU A 215 19.99 4.52 8.42
CA LEU A 215 18.85 4.72 7.52
C LEU A 215 17.51 4.81 8.25
N VAL A 216 17.32 4.07 9.34
CA VAL A 216 16.12 4.18 10.19
C VAL A 216 16.04 5.58 10.80
N LEU A 217 17.14 6.09 11.37
CA LEU A 217 17.16 7.42 11.96
C LEU A 217 16.91 8.51 10.92
N GLU A 218 17.55 8.43 9.76
CA GLU A 218 17.34 9.38 8.65
C GLU A 218 15.87 9.40 8.19
N SER A 219 15.24 8.23 8.07
CA SER A 219 13.83 8.12 7.70
C SER A 219 12.92 8.78 8.75
N LEU A 220 13.19 8.56 10.03
CA LEU A 220 12.40 9.15 11.13
C LEU A 220 12.63 10.66 11.27
N ASP A 221 13.85 11.14 11.07
CA ASP A 221 14.17 12.57 11.06
C ASP A 221 13.49 13.28 9.89
N TYR A 222 13.50 12.67 8.71
CA TYR A 222 12.76 13.21 7.56
C TYR A 222 11.26 13.18 7.82
N ALA A 223 10.71 12.08 8.35
CA ALA A 223 9.31 11.99 8.73
C ALA A 223 8.90 13.11 9.71
N GLN A 224 9.78 13.44 10.67
CA GLN A 224 9.57 14.50 11.64
C GLN A 224 9.59 15.89 10.98
N LEU A 225 10.54 16.11 10.07
CA LEU A 225 10.71 17.37 9.35
C LEU A 225 9.46 17.73 8.56
N ILE A 226 8.88 16.77 7.83
CA ILE A 226 7.72 17.00 6.96
C ILE A 226 6.36 16.71 7.61
N LEU A 227 6.33 16.43 8.91
CA LEU A 227 5.12 16.01 9.63
C LEU A 227 3.97 17.00 9.48
N LYS A 228 4.25 18.30 9.60
CA LYS A 228 3.24 19.37 9.52
C LYS A 228 2.59 19.46 8.15
N ASP A 229 3.35 19.21 7.09
CA ASP A 229 2.87 19.27 5.70
C ASP A 229 2.19 17.96 5.26
N SER A 230 2.33 16.90 6.05
CA SER A 230 1.86 15.56 5.72
C SER A 230 0.43 15.25 6.19
N GLN A 231 -0.31 16.22 6.74
CA GLN A 231 -1.63 16.00 7.37
C GLN A 231 -2.61 15.27 6.44
N TYR A 232 -2.71 15.69 5.18
CA TYR A 232 -3.62 15.09 4.21
C TYR A 232 -3.20 13.68 3.79
N SER A 233 -1.89 13.48 3.59
CA SER A 233 -1.35 12.15 3.26
C SER A 233 -1.51 11.17 4.43
N ILE A 234 -1.32 11.63 5.67
CA ILE A 234 -1.58 10.86 6.89
C ILE A 234 -3.06 10.49 6.97
N GLN A 235 -3.98 11.44 6.77
CA GLN A 235 -5.42 11.15 6.79
C GLN A 235 -5.80 10.11 5.73
N ASN A 236 -5.31 10.26 4.51
CA ASN A 236 -5.63 9.32 3.42
C ASN A 236 -5.09 7.91 3.72
N ALA A 237 -3.81 7.81 4.13
CA ALA A 237 -3.15 6.52 4.38
C ALA A 237 -3.74 5.79 5.61
N SER A 238 -4.01 6.52 6.69
CA SER A 238 -4.58 5.97 7.92
C SER A 238 -6.11 5.84 7.92
N MET A 239 -6.77 6.33 6.87
CA MET A 239 -8.22 6.57 6.84
C MET A 239 -8.72 7.40 8.05
N GLY A 240 -7.97 8.44 8.40
CA GLY A 240 -8.30 9.37 9.50
C GLY A 240 -7.90 8.89 10.89
N LEU A 241 -7.23 7.74 11.01
CA LEU A 241 -6.82 7.18 12.30
C LEU A 241 -5.46 7.68 12.81
N GLY A 242 -4.75 8.46 11.99
CA GLY A 242 -3.51 9.12 12.35
C GLY A 242 -2.27 8.24 12.23
N LEU A 243 -1.13 8.80 12.66
CA LEU A 243 0.20 8.21 12.45
C LEU A 243 0.42 6.89 13.20
N LYS A 244 -0.31 6.63 14.28
CA LYS A 244 -0.22 5.35 15.01
C LYS A 244 -0.54 4.11 14.17
N TYR A 245 -1.23 4.25 13.03
CA TYR A 245 -1.51 3.15 12.12
C TYR A 245 -0.39 2.90 11.11
N SER A 246 0.66 3.72 11.11
CA SER A 246 1.85 3.53 10.29
C SER A 246 2.85 2.56 10.90
N ASN A 247 2.61 2.10 12.14
CA ASN A 247 3.52 1.26 12.89
C ASN A 247 2.79 0.36 13.90
N SER A 248 3.41 -0.77 14.23
CA SER A 248 2.88 -1.83 15.10
C SER A 248 2.79 -1.44 16.58
N LEU A 249 3.57 -0.45 17.02
CA LEU A 249 3.62 0.01 18.41
C LEU A 249 2.69 1.19 18.69
N GLY A 250 2.01 1.72 17.67
CA GLY A 250 1.04 2.80 17.82
C GLY A 250 1.64 4.17 18.12
N PHE A 251 2.89 4.43 17.72
CA PHE A 251 3.53 5.73 17.90
C PHE A 251 2.81 6.82 17.10
N GLU A 252 2.45 7.92 17.78
CA GLU A 252 1.75 9.04 17.18
C GLU A 252 2.69 10.13 16.63
N SER A 253 4.01 9.98 16.85
CA SER A 253 5.03 10.88 16.31
C SER A 253 6.32 10.14 15.89
N PRO A 254 7.05 10.65 14.88
CA PRO A 254 8.34 10.08 14.50
C PRO A 254 9.40 10.16 15.60
N SER A 255 9.41 11.21 16.42
CA SER A 255 10.33 11.32 17.56
C SER A 255 10.12 10.21 18.58
N GLN A 256 8.88 9.85 18.91
CA GLN A 256 8.59 8.71 19.80
C GLN A 256 9.13 7.40 19.24
N ALA A 257 8.95 7.15 17.95
CA ALA A 257 9.47 5.96 17.30
C ALA A 257 11.01 5.94 17.29
N LYS A 258 11.63 7.11 17.09
CA LYS A 258 13.09 7.28 17.10
C LYS A 258 13.70 6.97 18.46
N ASP A 259 13.17 7.59 19.51
CA ASP A 259 13.64 7.38 20.88
C ASP A 259 13.50 5.90 21.29
N PHE A 260 12.38 5.27 20.95
CA PHE A 260 12.19 3.84 21.18
C PHE A 260 13.22 2.99 20.42
N PHE A 261 13.40 3.25 19.12
CA PHE A 261 14.31 2.48 18.29
C PHE A 261 15.76 2.55 18.79
N MET A 262 16.24 3.75 19.13
CA MET A 262 17.58 3.96 19.68
C MET A 262 17.79 3.16 20.98
N ASN A 263 16.86 3.30 21.93
CA ASN A 263 16.94 2.58 23.20
C ASN A 263 16.94 1.04 23.02
N GLN A 264 16.15 0.52 22.10
CA GLN A 264 16.13 -0.92 21.80
C GLN A 264 17.41 -1.40 21.11
N TYR A 265 17.93 -0.61 20.18
CA TYR A 265 19.18 -0.91 19.48
C TYR A 265 20.34 -1.00 20.47
N ASP A 266 20.47 -0.02 21.36
CA ASP A 266 21.52 0.00 22.39
C ASP A 266 21.40 -1.19 23.36
N ALA A 267 20.19 -1.50 23.83
CA ALA A 267 19.94 -2.64 24.72
C ALA A 267 20.31 -4.00 24.08
N LEU A 268 20.18 -4.13 22.75
CA LEU A 268 20.57 -5.35 22.02
C LEU A 268 22.09 -5.46 21.81
N LEU A 269 22.85 -4.37 21.96
CA LEU A 269 24.31 -4.35 21.86
C LEU A 269 25.02 -4.66 23.18
N GLU A 270 24.42 -4.36 24.33
CA GLU A 270 25.01 -4.61 25.66
C GLU A 270 25.47 -6.08 25.88
N PRO A 271 24.74 -7.12 25.44
CA PRO A 271 25.17 -8.52 25.56
C PRO A 271 26.39 -8.88 24.68
N VAL A 272 26.66 -8.09 23.64
CA VAL A 272 27.75 -8.35 22.67
C VAL A 272 29.10 -7.83 23.20
N GLN A 273 29.08 -6.85 24.12
CA GLN A 273 30.30 -6.24 24.67
C GLN A 273 30.90 -6.98 25.87
N THR A 274 30.12 -7.80 26.58
CA THR A 274 30.56 -8.50 27.81
C THR A 274 31.32 -9.81 27.57
N THR A 275 31.43 -10.29 26.32
CA THR A 275 32.15 -11.54 25.98
C THR A 275 33.61 -11.34 25.51
N ARG A 276 34.16 -10.12 25.56
CA ARG A 276 35.53 -9.81 25.10
C ARG A 276 36.55 -9.54 26.23
N VAL A 277 36.53 -10.32 27.31
CA VAL A 277 37.68 -10.36 28.24
C VAL A 277 38.11 -11.83 28.43
N PRO A 278 39.20 -12.28 27.80
CA PRO A 278 39.77 -13.57 28.13
C PRO A 278 40.40 -13.51 29.54
N PRO A 279 40.28 -14.55 30.36
CA PRO A 279 40.98 -14.62 31.64
C PRO A 279 42.49 -14.64 31.39
N GLN A 280 43.21 -13.83 32.18
CA GLN A 280 44.67 -13.80 32.26
C GLN A 280 45.23 -15.07 32.91
#